data_AF-A0A8R1Y0S6-F1
#
_entry.id   AF-A0A8R1Y0S6-F1
#
_cell.length_a   1.000
_cell.length_b   1.000
_cell.length_c   1.000
_cell.angle_alpha   90.00
_cell.angle_beta   90.00
_cell.angle_gamma   90.00
#
_symmetry.space_group_name_H-M   'P 1'
#
loop_
_entity.id
_entity.type
_entity.pdbx_description
1 polymer ?
#
loop_
_entity_poly.entity_id
_entity_poly.type
_entity_poly.pdbx_seq_one_letter_code
_entity_poly.pdbx_strand_id
1 'polypeptide(L)'
;MEEYFDDDELEFFLDMAMNESQRWLETTCREPFIDSDDFIYSLRYGTHLRKIINKVIPDCFDLSHSCHGKTIQTTRQILAKVNISYAEFEHYIDDEDWITQFLLICIYRLHIPQHLLFLREDLEQFEEFEKPYKIFIEEQ
;
A
#
# COMPACT_ATOMS: atom_id res chain seq x y z
N MET A 1 17.27 11.08 -27.54
CA MET A 1 17.17 9.67 -27.97
C MET A 1 16.03 9.16 -27.11
N GLU A 2 14.85 8.97 -27.68
CA GLU A 2 13.77 8.30 -26.96
C GLU A 2 14.22 6.85 -26.83
N GLU A 3 14.60 6.44 -25.62
CA GLU A 3 14.84 5.04 -25.31
C GLU A 3 13.47 4.36 -25.33
N TYR A 4 13.13 3.78 -26.47
CA TYR A 4 12.04 2.81 -26.54
C TYR A 4 12.53 1.58 -25.78
N PHE A 5 12.07 1.41 -24.54
CA PHE A 5 12.14 0.11 -23.89
C PHE A 5 11.36 -0.89 -24.75
N ASP A 6 11.96 -2.05 -24.99
CA ASP A 6 11.25 -3.17 -25.59
C ASP A 6 10.16 -3.60 -24.60
N ASP A 7 8.92 -3.80 -25.08
CA ASP A 7 7.80 -4.18 -24.21
C ASP A 7 8.13 -5.44 -23.38
N ASP A 8 8.89 -6.37 -23.99
CA ASP A 8 9.40 -7.59 -23.36
C ASP A 8 10.37 -7.31 -22.19
N GLU A 9 11.20 -6.28 -22.30
CA GLU A 9 12.16 -5.90 -21.26
C GLU A 9 11.45 -5.25 -20.06
N LEU A 10 10.43 -4.42 -20.34
CA LEU A 10 9.59 -3.81 -19.31
C LEU A 10 8.80 -4.87 -18.53
N GLU A 11 8.19 -5.84 -19.23
CA GLU A 11 7.49 -6.97 -18.61
C GLU A 11 8.43 -7.79 -17.71
N PHE A 12 9.66 -8.05 -18.19
CA PHE A 12 10.68 -8.72 -17.38
C PHE A 12 11.02 -7.97 -16.09
N PHE A 13 11.22 -6.64 -16.15
CA PHE A 13 11.52 -5.83 -14.96
C PHE A 13 10.36 -5.77 -13.98
N LEU A 14 9.12 -5.71 -14.48
CA LEU A 14 7.91 -5.75 -13.67
C LEU A 14 7.79 -7.09 -12.93
N ASP A 15 7.96 -8.20 -13.63
CA ASP A 15 7.96 -9.53 -13.03
C ASP A 15 9.04 -9.68 -11.96
N MET A 16 10.25 -9.18 -12.23
CA MET A 16 11.33 -9.20 -11.25
C MET A 16 10.99 -8.36 -10.01
N ALA A 17 10.43 -7.16 -10.20
CA ALA A 17 10.02 -6.28 -9.09
C ALA A 17 8.89 -6.88 -8.25
N MET A 18 7.92 -7.54 -8.89
CA MET A 18 6.83 -8.25 -8.20
C MET A 18 7.37 -9.41 -7.38
N ASN A 19 8.22 -10.26 -7.98
CA ASN A 19 8.83 -11.39 -7.30
C ASN A 19 9.68 -10.96 -6.09
N GLU A 20 10.47 -9.89 -6.23
CA GLU A 20 11.28 -9.38 -5.12
C GLU A 20 10.42 -8.73 -4.04
N SER A 21 9.36 -8.02 -4.42
CA SER A 21 8.39 -7.45 -3.48
C SER A 21 7.69 -8.54 -2.67
N GLN A 22 7.25 -9.63 -3.32
CA GLN A 22 6.67 -10.78 -2.66
C GLN A 22 7.66 -11.38 -1.65
N ARG A 23 8.90 -11.69 -2.07
CA ARG A 23 9.93 -12.25 -1.19
C ARG A 23 10.23 -11.38 0.02
N TRP A 24 10.32 -10.07 -0.20
CA TRP A 24 10.54 -9.10 0.86
C TRP A 24 9.37 -9.10 1.88
N LEU A 25 8.13 -9.18 1.39
CA LEU A 25 6.94 -9.24 2.23
C LEU A 25 6.83 -10.53 3.03
N GLU A 26 7.09 -11.69 2.41
CA GLU A 26 7.08 -12.98 3.08
C GLU A 26 8.11 -13.02 4.21
N THR A 27 9.32 -12.53 3.92
CA THR A 27 10.42 -12.47 4.90
C THR A 27 10.08 -11.53 6.06
N THR A 28 9.52 -10.37 5.75
CA THR A 28 9.18 -9.34 6.74
C THR A 28 8.01 -9.76 7.63
N CYS A 29 6.98 -10.36 7.02
CA CYS A 29 5.78 -10.82 7.72
C CYS A 29 5.97 -12.19 8.39
N ARG A 30 6.97 -12.97 7.96
CA ARG A 30 7.20 -14.38 8.34
C ARG A 30 6.04 -15.30 7.99
N GLU A 31 5.37 -15.00 6.89
CA GLU A 31 4.22 -15.74 6.38
C GLU A 31 4.37 -15.88 4.86
N PRO A 32 4.39 -17.11 4.32
CA PRO A 32 4.44 -17.29 2.87
C PRO A 32 3.10 -16.90 2.24
N PHE A 33 3.11 -16.38 1.02
CA PHE A 33 1.88 -16.31 0.23
C PHE A 33 1.49 -17.75 -0.17
N ILE A 34 0.19 -18.07 -0.11
CA ILE A 34 -0.31 -19.42 -0.45
C ILE A 34 -0.11 -19.71 -1.93
N ASP A 35 -0.24 -18.66 -2.75
CA ASP A 35 -0.12 -18.73 -4.20
C ASP A 35 0.77 -17.57 -4.65
N SER A 36 1.89 -17.89 -5.31
CA SER A 36 2.75 -16.88 -5.96
C SER A 36 2.02 -16.19 -7.10
N ASP A 37 1.11 -16.92 -7.75
CA ASP A 37 0.47 -16.47 -8.99
C ASP A 37 -0.61 -15.41 -8.71
N ASP A 38 -0.94 -15.19 -7.43
CA ASP A 38 -1.98 -14.27 -6.98
C ASP A 38 -1.45 -13.22 -5.98
N PHE A 39 -0.14 -12.93 -6.03
CA PHE A 39 0.51 -11.98 -5.12
C PHE A 39 -0.20 -10.62 -5.10
N ILE A 40 -0.42 -9.99 -6.27
CA ILE A 40 -1.13 -8.71 -6.37
C ILE A 40 -2.53 -8.82 -5.77
N TYR A 41 -3.23 -9.92 -6.04
CA TYR A 41 -4.58 -10.08 -5.53
C TYR A 41 -4.67 -10.19 -4.03
N SER A 42 -3.69 -10.84 -3.42
CA SER A 42 -3.58 -10.90 -1.98
C SER A 42 -3.38 -9.52 -1.33
N LEU A 43 -2.77 -8.56 -2.04
CA LEU A 43 -2.55 -7.19 -1.54
C LEU A 43 -3.85 -6.40 -1.41
N ARG A 44 -4.86 -6.69 -2.24
CA ARG A 44 -6.18 -6.03 -2.19
C ARG A 44 -6.89 -6.20 -0.85
N TYR A 45 -6.61 -7.27 -0.11
CA TYR A 45 -7.18 -7.47 1.23
C TYR A 45 -6.46 -6.65 2.31
N GLY A 46 -5.33 -6.05 1.96
CA GLY A 46 -4.54 -5.17 2.83
C GLY A 46 -3.92 -5.86 4.04
N THR A 47 -4.06 -7.17 4.20
CA THR A 47 -3.56 -7.89 5.39
C THR A 47 -2.05 -7.75 5.52
N HIS A 48 -1.31 -8.03 4.43
CA HIS A 48 0.14 -7.89 4.41
C HIS A 48 0.57 -6.43 4.52
N LEU A 49 -0.08 -5.52 3.80
CA LEU A 49 0.21 -4.08 3.86
C LEU A 49 0.06 -3.52 5.29
N ARG A 50 -1.04 -3.85 5.97
CA ARG A 50 -1.25 -3.48 7.37
C ARG A 50 -0.22 -4.10 8.32
N LYS A 51 0.21 -5.35 8.08
CA LYS A 51 1.28 -6.00 8.85
C LYS A 51 2.62 -5.27 8.72
N ILE A 52 3.00 -4.82 7.53
CA ILE A 52 4.23 -4.03 7.32
C ILE A 52 4.18 -2.75 8.14
N ILE A 53 3.07 -2.02 8.09
CA ILE A 53 2.91 -0.80 8.88
C ILE A 53 3.06 -1.11 10.36
N ASN A 54 2.45 -2.21 10.85
CA ASN A 54 2.61 -2.64 12.24
C ASN A 54 4.04 -3.03 12.64
N LYS A 55 4.90 -3.40 11.68
CA LYS A 55 6.33 -3.62 11.96
C LYS A 55 7.09 -2.31 12.16
N VAL A 56 6.69 -1.25 11.45
CA VAL A 56 7.33 0.07 11.54
C VAL A 56 6.75 0.90 12.69
N ILE A 57 5.44 0.81 12.88
CA ILE A 57 4.65 1.50 13.89
C ILE A 57 3.83 0.43 14.64
N PRO A 58 4.33 -0.07 15.78
CA PRO A 58 3.62 -1.08 16.56
C PRO A 58 2.18 -0.68 16.85
N ASP A 59 1.26 -1.64 16.75
CA ASP A 59 -0.18 -1.50 17.05
C ASP A 59 -0.92 -0.40 16.26
N CYS A 60 -0.42 -0.04 15.07
CA CYS A 60 -1.03 1.00 14.23
C CYS A 60 -2.38 0.55 13.61
N PHE A 61 -2.36 -0.61 12.97
CA PHE A 61 -3.54 -1.31 12.46
C PHE A 61 -3.98 -2.40 13.43
N ASP A 62 -5.29 -2.50 13.66
CA ASP A 62 -5.84 -3.67 14.34
C ASP A 62 -5.98 -4.80 13.32
N LEU A 63 -5.28 -5.90 13.58
CA LEU A 63 -5.32 -7.11 12.74
C LEU A 63 -6.36 -8.12 13.26
N SER A 64 -7.00 -7.84 14.40
CA SER A 64 -8.08 -8.68 14.91
C SER A 64 -9.37 -8.42 14.12
N HIS A 65 -10.12 -9.48 13.85
CA HIS A 65 -11.42 -9.40 13.17
C HIS A 65 -12.53 -8.74 14.03
N SER A 66 -12.22 -8.29 15.26
CA SER A 66 -13.22 -7.95 16.27
C SER A 66 -13.05 -6.58 16.92
N CYS A 67 -11.98 -5.83 16.62
CA CYS A 67 -11.67 -4.59 17.34
C CYS A 67 -11.24 -3.45 16.41
N HIS A 68 -12.18 -2.98 15.59
CA HIS A 68 -11.91 -2.01 14.52
C HIS A 68 -11.58 -0.58 15.01
N GLY A 69 -11.87 -0.25 16.27
CA GLY A 69 -11.75 1.11 16.78
C GLY A 69 -10.31 1.63 16.95
N LYS A 70 -9.31 0.75 17.08
CA LYS A 70 -7.93 1.19 17.34
C LYS A 70 -7.32 1.89 16.13
N THR A 71 -7.54 1.37 14.92
CA THR A 71 -6.98 1.98 13.70
C THR A 71 -7.56 3.36 13.47
N ILE A 72 -8.88 3.51 13.64
CA ILE A 72 -9.56 4.82 13.58
C ILE A 72 -8.92 5.80 14.56
N GLN A 73 -8.72 5.37 15.82
CA GLN A 73 -8.09 6.20 16.84
C GLN A 73 -6.65 6.59 16.45
N THR A 74 -5.86 5.65 15.97
CA THR A 74 -4.49 5.89 15.52
C THR A 74 -4.44 6.87 14.36
N THR A 75 -5.26 6.67 13.33
CA THR A 75 -5.33 7.56 12.16
C THR A 75 -5.75 8.97 12.57
N ARG A 76 -6.77 9.10 13.44
CA ARG A 76 -7.20 10.40 14.00
C ARG A 76 -6.08 11.10 14.75
N GLN A 77 -5.30 10.39 15.56
CA GLN A 77 -4.15 10.94 16.28
C GLN A 77 -3.04 11.41 15.33
N ILE A 78 -2.79 10.67 14.24
CA ILE A 78 -1.82 11.05 13.22
C ILE A 78 -2.24 12.36 12.55
N LEU A 79 -3.48 12.47 12.10
CA LEU A 79 -4.01 13.68 11.47
C LEU A 79 -3.98 14.89 12.41
N ALA A 80 -4.40 14.71 13.66
CA ALA A 80 -4.36 15.76 14.66
C ALA A 80 -2.94 16.28 14.91
N LYS A 81 -1.94 15.40 14.92
CA LYS A 81 -0.53 15.78 15.12
C LYS A 81 0.02 16.66 13.99
N VAL A 82 -0.47 16.48 12.77
CA VAL A 82 -0.05 17.26 11.58
C VAL A 82 -1.00 18.41 11.26
N ASN A 83 -1.96 18.72 12.13
CA ASN A 83 -2.99 19.75 11.95
C ASN A 83 -3.83 19.59 10.66
N ILE A 84 -4.06 18.35 10.24
CA ILE A 84 -4.98 18.05 9.12
C ILE A 84 -6.39 17.82 9.68
N SER A 85 -7.38 18.42 9.03
CA SER A 85 -8.76 18.33 9.46
C SER A 85 -9.28 16.91 9.27
N TYR A 86 -9.74 16.30 10.37
CA TYR A 86 -10.37 14.99 10.32
C TYR A 86 -11.64 14.99 9.44
N ALA A 87 -12.38 16.11 9.38
CA ALA A 87 -13.61 16.23 8.61
C ALA A 87 -13.42 15.98 7.10
N GLU A 88 -12.21 16.16 6.57
CA GLU A 88 -11.89 15.87 5.17
C GLU A 88 -11.88 14.36 4.87
N PHE A 89 -11.65 13.53 5.90
CA PHE A 89 -11.47 12.08 5.78
C PHE A 89 -12.49 11.28 6.61
N GLU A 90 -13.46 11.95 7.22
CA GLU A 90 -14.39 11.36 8.19
C GLU A 90 -15.07 10.12 7.64
N HIS A 91 -15.68 10.22 6.45
CA HIS A 91 -16.34 9.09 5.79
C HIS A 91 -15.39 7.91 5.55
N TYR A 92 -14.17 8.15 5.05
CA TYR A 92 -13.22 7.07 4.79
C TYR A 92 -12.73 6.39 6.07
N ILE A 93 -12.52 7.17 7.13
CA ILE A 93 -12.01 6.62 8.39
C ILE A 93 -13.13 5.89 9.14
N ASP A 94 -14.33 6.47 9.20
CA ASP A 94 -15.45 5.90 9.96
C ASP A 94 -16.11 4.72 9.24
N ASP A 95 -16.07 4.66 7.91
CA ASP A 95 -16.48 3.49 7.13
C ASP A 95 -15.39 2.40 7.08
N GLU A 96 -14.33 2.55 7.88
CA GLU A 96 -13.21 1.60 7.99
C GLU A 96 -12.48 1.33 6.67
N ASP A 97 -12.35 2.34 5.81
CA ASP A 97 -11.54 2.24 4.60
C ASP A 97 -10.06 2.12 4.99
N TRP A 98 -9.59 0.87 5.01
CA TRP A 98 -8.23 0.56 5.39
C TRP A 98 -7.22 1.13 4.39
N ILE A 99 -7.58 1.27 3.10
CA ILE A 99 -6.69 1.77 2.06
C ILE A 99 -6.42 3.25 2.31
N THR A 100 -7.48 4.03 2.50
CA THR A 100 -7.34 5.46 2.81
C THR A 100 -6.56 5.65 4.11
N GLN A 101 -6.88 4.90 5.17
CA GLN A 101 -6.11 4.96 6.41
C GLN A 101 -4.63 4.60 6.23
N PHE A 102 -4.33 3.59 5.42
CA PHE A 102 -2.95 3.19 5.07
C PHE A 102 -2.20 4.33 4.38
N LEU A 103 -2.81 4.93 3.35
CA LEU A 103 -2.21 6.04 2.60
C LEU A 103 -1.97 7.25 3.50
N LEU A 104 -2.92 7.60 4.37
CA LEU A 104 -2.76 8.70 5.34
C LEU A 104 -1.60 8.44 6.31
N ILE A 105 -1.42 7.20 6.77
CA ILE A 105 -0.29 6.81 7.62
C ILE A 105 1.03 6.93 6.84
N CYS A 106 1.09 6.43 5.60
CA CYS A 106 2.27 6.55 4.74
C CYS A 106 2.68 8.02 4.53
N ILE A 107 1.73 8.89 4.21
CA ILE A 107 1.98 10.31 3.94
C ILE A 107 2.38 11.04 5.22
N TYR A 108 1.53 11.00 6.25
CA TYR A 108 1.67 11.91 7.40
C TYR A 108 2.55 11.37 8.52
N ARG A 109 2.72 10.04 8.61
CA ARG A 109 3.50 9.42 9.68
C ARG A 109 4.84 8.84 9.20
N LEU A 110 4.89 8.30 7.99
CA LEU A 110 6.13 7.76 7.39
C LEU A 110 6.82 8.73 6.43
N HIS A 111 6.16 9.85 6.07
CA HIS A 111 6.69 10.86 5.16
C HIS A 111 7.04 10.30 3.76
N ILE A 112 6.26 9.32 3.28
CA ILE A 112 6.40 8.81 1.92
C ILE A 112 5.79 9.84 0.96
N PRO A 113 6.54 10.32 -0.05
CA PRO A 113 6.02 11.22 -1.07
C PRO A 113 4.81 10.63 -1.79
N GLN A 114 3.78 11.45 -2.02
CA GLN A 114 2.52 10.99 -2.61
C GLN A 114 2.69 10.36 -4.01
N HIS A 115 3.64 10.83 -4.82
CA HIS A 115 3.91 10.28 -6.16
C HIS A 115 4.52 8.87 -6.14
N LEU A 116 4.97 8.38 -4.98
CA LEU A 116 5.47 7.01 -4.80
C LEU A 116 4.39 6.08 -4.21
N LEU A 117 3.19 6.58 -3.98
CA LEU A 117 2.07 5.81 -3.44
C LEU A 117 1.08 5.50 -4.56
N PHE A 118 0.51 4.30 -4.49
CA PHE A 118 -0.61 3.91 -5.33
C PHE A 118 -1.87 4.70 -4.97
N LEU A 119 -2.79 4.81 -5.93
CA LEU A 119 -4.13 5.31 -5.72
C LEU A 119 -5.03 4.22 -5.15
N ARG A 120 -6.08 4.61 -4.43
CA ARG A 120 -7.06 3.68 -3.86
C ARG A 120 -7.66 2.77 -4.95
N GLU A 121 -7.90 3.34 -6.11
CA GLU A 121 -8.47 2.70 -7.29
C GLU A 121 -7.54 1.64 -7.90
N ASP A 122 -6.22 1.80 -7.78
CA ASP A 122 -5.23 0.87 -8.34
C ASP A 122 -5.35 -0.53 -7.72
N LEU A 123 -5.71 -0.60 -6.43
CA LEU A 123 -5.97 -1.86 -5.73
C LEU A 123 -7.41 -2.39 -5.93
N GLU A 124 -8.34 -1.54 -6.36
CA GLU A 124 -9.73 -1.93 -6.59
C GLU A 124 -9.95 -2.50 -7.99
N GLN A 125 -9.31 -1.94 -9.01
CA GLN A 125 -9.65 -2.17 -10.41
C GLN A 125 -8.85 -3.29 -11.10
N PHE A 126 -7.71 -3.73 -10.55
CA PHE A 126 -6.81 -4.81 -11.05
C PHE A 126 -6.24 -4.64 -12.45
N GLU A 127 -7.02 -4.09 -13.37
CA GLU A 127 -6.55 -3.65 -14.67
C GLU A 127 -5.50 -2.57 -14.39
N GLU A 128 -4.26 -2.86 -14.77
CA GLU A 128 -3.15 -1.90 -14.83
C GLU A 128 -2.45 -1.53 -13.50
N PHE A 129 -2.40 -2.42 -12.50
CA PHE A 129 -1.61 -2.20 -11.27
C PHE A 129 -0.14 -1.78 -11.53
N GLU A 130 0.40 -2.17 -12.69
CA GLU A 130 1.74 -1.82 -13.15
C GLU A 130 1.91 -0.37 -13.61
N LYS A 131 0.82 0.36 -13.92
CA LYS A 131 0.88 1.70 -14.54
C LYS A 131 1.78 2.70 -13.81
N PRO A 132 1.66 2.87 -12.48
CA PRO A 132 2.55 3.78 -11.75
C PRO A 132 4.02 3.37 -11.85
N TYR A 133 4.30 2.05 -11.92
CA TYR A 133 5.66 1.54 -12.06
C TYR A 133 6.18 1.71 -13.50
N LYS A 134 5.33 1.54 -14.52
CA LYS A 134 5.68 1.82 -15.93
C LYS A 134 6.06 3.29 -16.10
N ILE A 135 5.23 4.20 -15.57
CA ILE A 135 5.53 5.64 -15.58
C ILE A 135 6.84 5.92 -14.83
N PHE A 136 7.06 5.31 -13.67
CA PHE A 136 8.31 5.49 -12.92
C PHE A 136 9.54 5.03 -13.70
N ILE A 137 9.47 3.91 -14.44
CA ILE A 137 10.56 3.44 -15.31
C ILE A 137 10.77 4.39 -16.49
N GLU A 138 9.69 4.84 -17.12
CA GLU A 138 9.73 5.76 -18.27
C GLU A 138 10.25 7.16 -17.91
N GLU A 139 10.11 7.60 -16.65
CA GLU A 139 10.56 8.91 -16.16
C GLU A 139 12.02 8.95 -15.66
N GLN A 140 12.73 7.81 -15.57
CA GLN A 140 14.16 7.76 -15.21
C GLN A 140 15.08 8.10 -16.40
#